data_AF-A0AAW2JXU5-F1
#
_entry.id   AF-A0AAW2JXU5-F1
#
_cell.length_a   1.000
_cell.length_b   1.000
_cell.length_c   1.000
_cell.angle_alpha   90.00
_cell.angle_beta   90.00
_cell.angle_gamma   90.00
#
_symmetry.space_group_name_H-M   'P 1'
#
loop_
_entity.id
_entity.type
_entity.pdbx_description
1 polymer ?
#
loop_
_entity_poly.entity_id
_entity_poly.type
_entity_poly.pdbx_seq_one_letter_code
_entity_poly.pdbx_strand_id
1 'polypeptide(L)'
;MNRRLNLDIPQNNTFLLPRDILAAADHLIGLKFGMGTLDDMNHLKNKRIRSVADLLQDQFGLSLVRLENVVRGTICGAIRHKLIPTPQNLVNSTPLTTTYESFFGLHPLSQVLDRTNPLTQIVHGRKLSYLGPGGLTGRTASFRIRDIHPSHYGRICPIDTSEGINVGLIGSLAIHARMGHWGSLESPFYEISERSTGLRLLYLSPGRDEYYMLAAGNSLALNQDIQEEQVVPARYRQEFLTIAWERVHLRSIFPFQYFSIGASLIPFIEHNDANRALMSSNMQRQAVPLSRSEKCIVGTGLERQAALDSGACSSRTWGKDRLYRY
;
A
#
# COMPACT_ATOMS: atom_id res chain seq x y z
N MET A 1 15.08 -3.34 13.46
CA MET A 1 15.98 -3.28 14.63
C MET A 1 17.40 -2.90 14.22
N ASN A 2 18.11 -3.74 13.47
CA ASN A 2 19.49 -3.50 13.02
C ASN A 2 19.72 -2.11 12.42
N ARG A 3 18.87 -1.68 11.48
CA ARG A 3 18.96 -0.35 10.85
C ARG A 3 18.79 0.83 11.82
N ARG A 4 18.04 0.64 12.92
CA ARG A 4 17.76 1.71 13.91
C ARG A 4 18.86 1.81 14.95
N LEU A 5 19.36 0.65 15.40
CA LEU A 5 20.37 0.53 16.46
C LEU A 5 21.80 0.43 15.89
N ASN A 6 21.97 0.60 14.57
CA ASN A 6 23.24 0.43 13.85
C ASN A 6 23.95 -0.90 14.19
N LEU A 7 23.19 -2.00 14.21
CA LEU A 7 23.72 -3.33 14.49
C LEU A 7 23.97 -4.10 13.20
N ASP A 8 25.07 -4.83 13.16
CA ASP A 8 25.40 -5.76 12.08
C ASP A 8 25.15 -7.19 12.55
N ILE A 9 23.88 -7.60 12.49
CA ILE A 9 23.41 -8.93 12.89
C ILE A 9 22.79 -9.59 11.64
N PRO A 10 23.08 -10.86 11.35
CA PRO A 10 22.50 -11.56 10.21
C PRO A 10 20.97 -11.53 10.22
N GLN A 11 20.35 -11.29 9.05
CA GLN A 11 18.89 -11.21 8.90
C GLN A 11 18.17 -12.52 9.24
N ASN A 12 18.87 -13.65 9.20
CA ASN A 12 18.29 -14.96 9.51
C ASN A 12 18.06 -15.18 11.01
N ASN A 13 18.65 -14.36 11.88
CA ASN A 13 18.41 -14.49 13.30
C ASN A 13 17.09 -13.80 13.69
N THR A 14 16.10 -14.60 14.06
CA THR A 14 14.77 -14.13 14.46
C THR A 14 14.62 -13.94 15.98
N PHE A 15 15.60 -14.35 16.77
CA PHE A 15 15.56 -14.26 18.23
C PHE A 15 16.26 -12.99 18.73
N LEU A 16 15.72 -12.42 19.81
CA LEU A 16 16.35 -11.29 20.51
C LEU A 16 17.66 -11.73 21.16
N LEU A 17 18.74 -11.01 20.86
CA LEU A 17 20.04 -11.22 21.45
C LEU A 17 20.26 -10.25 22.63
N PRO A 18 21.10 -10.61 23.62
CA PRO A 18 21.47 -9.69 24.69
C PRO A 18 22.03 -8.36 24.17
N ARG A 19 22.76 -8.38 23.06
CA ARG A 19 23.30 -7.18 22.39
C ARG A 19 22.20 -6.22 21.93
N ASP A 20 21.05 -6.73 21.49
CA ASP A 20 19.93 -5.90 21.04
C ASP A 20 19.34 -5.09 22.20
N ILE A 21 19.23 -5.73 23.36
CA ILE A 21 18.71 -5.11 24.59
C ILE A 21 19.66 -4.01 25.07
N LEU A 22 20.97 -4.30 25.10
CA LEU A 22 21.98 -3.32 25.51
C LEU A 22 22.02 -2.12 24.55
N ALA A 23 21.98 -2.36 23.23
CA ALA A 23 21.96 -1.30 22.24
C ALA A 23 20.66 -0.47 22.30
N ALA A 24 19.52 -1.10 22.57
CA ALA A 24 18.26 -0.39 22.75
C ALA A 24 18.26 0.48 24.01
N ALA A 25 18.83 -0.02 25.12
CA ALA A 25 18.99 0.75 26.35
C ALA A 25 19.92 1.94 26.16
N ASP A 26 21.07 1.74 25.51
CA ASP A 26 22.03 2.81 25.19
C ASP A 26 21.39 3.88 24.30
N HIS A 27 20.66 3.46 23.26
CA HIS A 27 19.91 4.38 22.40
C HIS A 27 18.87 5.20 23.18
N LEU A 28 18.16 4.59 24.14
CA LEU A 28 17.18 5.28 24.98
C LEU A 28 17.85 6.29 25.93
N ILE A 29 19.01 5.95 26.49
CA ILE A 29 19.82 6.86 27.30
C ILE A 29 20.31 8.03 26.44
N GLY A 30 20.83 7.76 25.24
CA GLY A 30 21.24 8.79 24.28
C GLY A 30 20.12 9.77 23.94
N LEU A 31 18.90 9.27 23.67
CA LEU A 31 17.73 10.11 23.43
C LEU A 31 17.41 11.03 24.61
N LYS A 32 17.57 10.55 25.85
CA LYS A 32 17.37 11.37 27.06
C LYS A 32 18.37 12.52 27.16
N PHE A 33 19.60 12.32 26.66
CA PHE A 33 20.63 13.36 26.57
C PHE A 33 20.55 14.20 25.28
N GLY A 34 19.49 14.05 24.48
CA GLY A 34 19.29 14.80 23.24
C GLY A 34 20.12 14.27 22.05
N MET A 35 20.72 13.09 22.17
CA MET A 35 21.41 12.44 21.06
C MET A 35 20.40 11.67 20.20
N GLY A 36 20.07 12.23 19.02
CA GLY A 36 19.18 11.63 18.04
C GLY A 36 17.77 12.21 18.01
N THR A 37 16.91 11.65 17.15
CA THR A 37 15.53 12.10 16.96
C THR A 37 14.53 11.07 17.46
N LEU A 38 13.41 11.55 18.02
CA LEU A 38 12.26 10.72 18.35
C LEU A 38 11.63 10.17 17.07
N ASP A 39 11.11 8.95 17.15
CA ASP A 39 10.43 8.32 16.02
C ASP A 39 8.98 8.81 15.92
N ASP A 40 8.57 9.15 14.69
CA ASP A 40 7.18 9.43 14.39
C ASP A 40 6.43 8.13 14.09
N MET A 41 5.52 7.75 14.99
CA MET A 41 4.66 6.57 14.85
C MET A 41 3.78 6.59 13.59
N ASN A 42 3.41 7.78 13.10
CA ASN A 42 2.52 7.94 11.95
C ASN A 42 3.23 7.83 10.61
N HIS A 43 4.55 7.97 10.60
CA HIS A 43 5.32 7.84 9.37
C HIS A 43 5.21 6.43 8.79
N LEU A 44 4.94 6.33 7.48
CA LEU A 44 4.88 5.05 6.77
C LEU A 44 6.17 4.20 6.84
N LYS A 45 7.34 4.74 7.24
CA LYS A 45 8.54 3.91 7.48
C LYS A 45 8.40 3.00 8.69
N ASN A 46 7.52 3.37 9.62
CA ASN A 46 7.20 2.65 10.85
C ASN A 46 5.90 1.84 10.73
N LYS A 47 5.29 1.79 9.54
CA LYS A 47 4.07 1.04 9.26
C LYS A 47 4.33 0.03 8.16
N ARG A 48 3.79 -1.18 8.31
CA ARG A 48 3.87 -2.26 7.34
C ARG A 48 2.46 -2.61 6.88
N ILE A 49 2.28 -2.79 5.57
CA ILE A 49 1.06 -3.39 5.04
C ILE A 49 1.14 -4.89 5.20
N ARG A 50 0.06 -5.45 5.72
CA ARG A 50 -0.18 -6.89 5.74
C ARG A 50 -1.09 -7.25 4.58
N SER A 51 -0.62 -8.12 3.71
CA SER A 51 -1.42 -8.71 2.64
C SER A 51 -2.32 -9.82 3.18
N VAL A 52 -3.23 -10.32 2.33
CA VAL A 52 -4.02 -11.52 2.64
C VAL A 52 -3.10 -12.71 2.94
N ALA A 53 -1.98 -12.83 2.23
CA ALA A 53 -1.00 -13.90 2.46
C ALA A 53 -0.37 -13.79 3.86
N ASP A 54 0.02 -12.59 4.30
CA ASP A 54 0.59 -12.38 5.65
C ASP A 54 -0.40 -12.71 6.77
N LEU A 55 -1.69 -12.44 6.55
CA LEU A 55 -2.74 -12.72 7.55
C LEU A 55 -3.09 -14.21 7.58
N LEU A 56 -3.20 -14.83 6.40
CA LEU A 56 -3.44 -16.27 6.27
C LEU A 56 -2.26 -17.07 6.82
N GLN A 57 -1.01 -16.64 6.59
CA GLN A 57 0.19 -17.31 7.08
C GLN A 57 0.21 -17.43 8.60
N ASP A 58 -0.21 -16.39 9.33
CA ASP A 58 -0.31 -16.43 10.79
C ASP A 58 -1.35 -17.46 11.25
N GLN A 59 -2.55 -17.45 10.64
CA GLN A 59 -3.61 -18.41 10.98
C GLN A 59 -3.20 -19.84 10.62
N PHE A 60 -2.54 -20.00 9.47
CA PHE A 60 -2.02 -21.27 9.02
C PHE A 60 -0.94 -21.80 9.98
N GLY A 61 -0.02 -20.95 10.44
CA GLY A 61 0.98 -21.31 11.44
C GLY A 61 0.34 -21.82 12.74
N LEU A 62 -0.67 -21.12 13.26
CA LEU A 62 -1.43 -21.56 14.43
C LEU A 62 -2.13 -22.91 14.18
N SER A 63 -2.66 -23.13 12.98
CA SER A 63 -3.31 -24.39 12.61
C SER A 63 -2.31 -25.55 12.53
N LEU A 64 -1.08 -25.31 12.09
CA LEU A 64 0.00 -26.30 12.09
C LEU A 64 0.42 -26.68 13.50
N VAL A 65 0.50 -25.72 14.43
CA VAL A 65 0.77 -26.02 15.85
C VAL A 65 -0.34 -26.88 16.45
N ARG A 66 -1.61 -26.62 16.10
CA ARG A 66 -2.74 -27.46 16.52
C ARG A 66 -2.63 -28.87 15.94
N LEU A 67 -2.30 -28.98 14.65
CA LEU A 67 -2.08 -30.26 13.99
C LEU A 67 -0.95 -31.04 14.65
N GLU A 68 0.17 -30.39 14.96
CA GLU A 68 1.29 -30.99 15.69
C GLU A 68 0.85 -31.58 17.04
N ASN A 69 0.03 -30.85 17.80
CA ASN A 69 -0.49 -31.34 19.08
C ASN A 69 -1.39 -32.57 18.92
N VAL A 70 -2.24 -32.59 17.89
CA VAL A 70 -3.10 -33.75 17.57
C VAL A 70 -2.27 -34.96 17.14
N VAL A 71 -1.28 -34.75 16.27
CA VAL A 71 -0.35 -35.80 15.83
C VAL A 71 0.44 -36.34 17.02
N ARG A 72 0.95 -35.48 17.90
CA ARG A 72 1.66 -35.92 19.11
C ARG A 72 0.76 -36.73 20.04
N GLY A 73 -0.49 -36.32 20.23
CA GLY A 73 -1.48 -37.06 21.02
C GLY A 73 -1.80 -38.44 20.44
N THR A 74 -2.01 -38.52 19.12
CA THR A 74 -2.30 -39.78 18.42
C THR A 74 -1.11 -40.74 18.46
N ILE A 75 0.12 -40.25 18.29
CA ILE A 75 1.34 -41.05 18.45
C ILE A 75 1.43 -41.62 19.88
N CYS A 76 1.24 -40.78 20.90
CA CYS A 76 1.24 -41.23 22.29
C CYS A 76 0.17 -42.30 22.56
N GLY A 77 -1.03 -42.16 21.97
CA GLY A 77 -2.09 -43.16 22.06
C GLY A 77 -1.75 -44.47 21.35
N ALA A 78 -1.22 -44.40 20.12
CA ALA A 78 -0.82 -45.56 19.34
C ALA A 78 0.27 -46.39 20.06
N ILE A 79 1.26 -45.71 20.65
CA ILE A 79 2.31 -46.35 21.45
C ILE A 79 1.72 -47.11 22.64
N ARG A 80 0.77 -46.51 23.38
CA ARG A 80 0.10 -47.15 24.52
C ARG A 80 -0.65 -48.43 24.13
N HIS A 81 -1.26 -48.45 22.95
CA HIS A 81 -2.02 -49.59 22.45
C HIS A 81 -1.21 -50.56 21.57
N LYS A 82 0.11 -50.39 21.47
CA LYS A 82 1.01 -51.19 20.60
C LYS A 82 0.55 -51.23 19.13
N LEU A 83 -0.07 -50.16 18.66
CA LEU A 83 -0.46 -49.99 17.26
C LEU A 83 0.68 -49.33 16.47
N ILE A 84 0.86 -49.74 15.21
CA ILE A 84 1.80 -49.09 14.29
C ILE A 84 1.06 -47.94 13.60
N PRO A 85 1.38 -46.66 13.91
CA PRO A 85 0.71 -45.54 13.26
C PRO A 85 1.21 -45.40 11.82
N THR A 86 0.28 -45.34 10.86
CA THR A 86 0.56 -44.98 9.47
C THR A 86 0.46 -43.46 9.28
N PRO A 87 1.23 -42.83 8.36
CA PRO A 87 1.17 -41.39 8.12
C PRO A 87 -0.23 -40.87 7.78
N GLN A 88 -1.03 -41.66 7.08
CA GLN A 88 -2.41 -41.33 6.73
C GLN A 88 -3.33 -41.25 7.95
N ASN A 89 -3.09 -42.08 8.98
CA ASN A 89 -3.86 -42.07 10.22
C ASN A 89 -3.41 -40.98 11.21
N LEU A 90 -2.21 -40.43 11.01
CA LEU A 90 -1.64 -39.37 11.86
C LEU A 90 -2.07 -37.97 11.41
N VAL A 91 -2.05 -37.71 10.11
CA VAL A 91 -2.26 -36.36 9.56
C VAL A 91 -3.71 -36.18 9.12
N ASN A 92 -4.49 -35.44 9.91
CA ASN A 92 -5.83 -35.02 9.52
C ASN A 92 -5.80 -33.62 8.89
N SER A 93 -6.47 -33.43 7.76
CA SER A 93 -6.60 -32.12 7.09
C SER A 93 -7.67 -31.22 7.70
N THR A 94 -8.58 -31.75 8.54
CA THR A 94 -9.69 -30.97 9.12
C THR A 94 -9.26 -29.71 9.87
N PRO A 95 -8.16 -29.67 10.65
CA PRO A 95 -7.75 -28.43 11.32
C PRO A 95 -7.33 -27.34 10.33
N LEU A 96 -6.76 -27.73 9.18
CA LEU A 96 -6.33 -26.80 8.14
C LEU A 96 -7.52 -26.28 7.35
N THR A 97 -8.44 -27.15 6.92
CA THR A 97 -9.63 -26.76 6.15
C THR A 97 -10.55 -25.86 6.96
N THR A 98 -10.80 -26.20 8.23
CA THR A 98 -11.61 -25.38 9.14
C THR A 98 -10.98 -24.01 9.39
N THR A 99 -9.66 -23.92 9.51
CA THR A 99 -8.97 -22.63 9.64
C THR A 99 -9.12 -21.78 8.38
N TYR A 100 -9.00 -22.39 7.21
CA TYR A 100 -9.18 -21.71 5.92
C TYR A 100 -10.62 -21.17 5.77
N GLU A 101 -11.62 -22.01 6.02
CA GLU A 101 -13.04 -21.63 5.98
C GLU A 101 -13.35 -20.53 7.00
N SER A 102 -12.83 -20.65 8.22
CA SER A 102 -13.00 -19.65 9.27
C SER A 102 -12.37 -18.31 8.88
N PHE A 103 -11.17 -18.32 8.29
CA PHE A 103 -10.51 -17.10 7.83
C PHE A 103 -11.33 -16.37 6.76
N PHE A 104 -11.70 -17.05 5.67
CA PHE A 104 -12.43 -16.38 4.59
C PHE A 104 -13.89 -16.07 4.94
N GLY A 105 -14.50 -16.84 5.85
CA GLY A 105 -15.90 -16.64 6.26
C GLY A 105 -16.09 -15.60 7.37
N LEU A 106 -15.17 -15.48 8.32
CA LEU A 106 -15.36 -14.68 9.54
C LEU A 106 -14.38 -13.50 9.69
N HIS A 107 -13.27 -13.49 8.94
CA HIS A 107 -12.27 -12.44 9.13
C HIS A 107 -12.83 -11.06 8.72
N PRO A 108 -12.73 -10.00 9.55
CA PRO A 108 -13.34 -8.70 9.27
C PRO A 108 -12.86 -8.01 7.97
N LEU A 109 -11.67 -8.38 7.51
CA LEU A 109 -11.09 -7.89 6.24
C LEU A 109 -11.45 -8.78 5.02
N SER A 110 -12.06 -9.94 5.24
CA SER A 110 -12.64 -10.77 4.17
C SER A 110 -14.05 -10.26 3.89
N GLN A 111 -14.15 -9.33 2.93
CA GLN A 111 -15.39 -8.64 2.59
C GLN A 111 -15.93 -9.13 1.26
N VAL A 112 -17.25 -9.11 1.11
CA VAL A 112 -17.88 -9.35 -0.20
C VAL A 112 -17.40 -8.27 -1.16
N LEU A 113 -16.85 -8.68 -2.30
CA LEU A 113 -16.36 -7.76 -3.30
C LEU A 113 -17.51 -6.89 -3.82
N ASP A 114 -17.42 -5.59 -3.56
CA ASP A 114 -18.29 -4.59 -4.18
C ASP A 114 -18.08 -4.56 -5.71
N ARG A 115 -19.16 -4.89 -6.44
CA ARG A 115 -19.21 -5.01 -7.90
C ARG A 115 -20.19 -4.02 -8.53
N THR A 116 -20.50 -2.92 -7.84
CA THR A 116 -21.45 -1.91 -8.33
C THR A 116 -21.08 -1.43 -9.75
N ASN A 117 -19.79 -1.12 -9.97
CA ASN A 117 -19.25 -0.82 -11.28
C ASN A 117 -17.76 -1.21 -11.38
N PRO A 118 -17.15 -1.18 -12.58
CA PRO A 118 -15.74 -1.55 -12.77
C PRO A 118 -14.74 -0.77 -11.91
N LEU A 119 -14.98 0.53 -11.69
CA LEU A 119 -14.12 1.35 -10.84
C LEU A 119 -14.18 0.90 -9.39
N THR A 120 -15.37 0.62 -8.87
CA THR A 120 -15.58 0.16 -7.50
C THR A 120 -14.82 -1.12 -7.19
N GLN A 121 -14.82 -2.06 -8.14
CA GLN A 121 -14.06 -3.32 -8.00
C GLN A 121 -12.56 -3.07 -7.85
N ILE A 122 -11.99 -2.19 -8.68
CA ILE A 122 -10.55 -1.85 -8.61
C ILE A 122 -10.23 -1.13 -7.31
N VAL A 123 -11.03 -0.12 -6.95
CA VAL A 123 -10.80 0.65 -5.72
C VAL A 123 -10.89 -0.25 -4.50
N HIS A 124 -11.86 -1.17 -4.45
CA HIS A 124 -11.98 -2.13 -3.36
C HIS A 124 -10.76 -3.06 -3.28
N GLY A 125 -10.26 -3.56 -4.40
CA GLY A 125 -9.03 -4.38 -4.45
C GLY A 125 -7.76 -3.61 -4.03
N ARG A 126 -7.76 -2.28 -4.14
CA ARG A 126 -6.63 -1.39 -3.79
C ARG A 126 -6.83 -0.65 -2.45
N LYS A 127 -7.79 -1.09 -1.64
CA LYS A 127 -8.16 -0.47 -0.37
C LYS A 127 -7.19 -0.86 0.74
N LEU A 128 -6.82 0.12 1.55
CA LEU A 128 -6.03 -0.04 2.77
C LEU A 128 -6.90 0.22 3.99
N SER A 129 -6.66 -0.56 5.05
CA SER A 129 -7.38 -0.46 6.31
C SER A 129 -6.41 -0.48 7.47
N TYR A 130 -6.54 0.49 8.38
CA TYR A 130 -5.96 0.46 9.72
C TYR A 130 -6.80 -0.36 10.70
N LEU A 131 -8.02 -0.75 10.31
CA LEU A 131 -8.95 -1.53 11.13
C LEU A 131 -8.70 -3.03 10.98
N GLY A 132 -9.13 -3.81 11.99
CA GLY A 132 -9.09 -5.27 11.98
C GLY A 132 -8.25 -5.84 13.13
N PRO A 133 -8.08 -7.17 13.20
CA PRO A 133 -7.27 -7.82 14.22
C PRO A 133 -5.82 -7.29 14.23
N GLY A 134 -5.34 -6.83 15.39
CA GLY A 134 -4.02 -6.20 15.53
C GLY A 134 -3.94 -4.75 15.01
N GLY A 135 -5.05 -4.19 14.55
CA GLY A 135 -5.16 -2.79 14.10
C GLY A 135 -5.86 -1.90 15.12
N LEU A 136 -6.39 -0.79 14.62
CA LEU A 136 -7.15 0.20 15.39
C LEU A 136 -8.66 -0.06 15.31
N THR A 137 -9.41 0.58 16.19
CA THR A 137 -10.87 0.65 16.05
C THR A 137 -11.28 2.07 15.69
N GLY A 138 -12.38 2.22 14.96
CA GLY A 138 -12.91 3.54 14.59
C GLY A 138 -13.18 4.45 15.79
N ARG A 139 -13.50 3.90 16.97
CA ARG A 139 -13.77 4.72 18.16
C ARG A 139 -12.52 5.10 18.94
N THR A 140 -11.46 4.27 18.90
CA THR A 140 -10.24 4.49 19.69
C THR A 140 -9.14 5.20 18.91
N ALA A 141 -9.26 5.34 17.59
CA ALA A 141 -8.25 6.00 16.79
C ALA A 141 -8.22 7.51 17.03
N SER A 142 -7.04 8.00 17.44
CA SER A 142 -6.79 9.42 17.70
C SER A 142 -6.78 10.25 16.40
N PHE A 143 -7.00 11.55 16.54
CA PHE A 143 -6.99 12.51 15.43
C PHE A 143 -5.67 12.43 14.64
N ARG A 144 -4.52 12.38 15.34
CA ARG A 144 -3.19 12.31 14.71
C ARG A 144 -3.00 11.12 13.77
N ILE A 145 -3.68 9.99 13.99
CA ILE A 145 -3.54 8.81 13.12
C ILE A 145 -4.41 8.97 11.86
N ARG A 146 -5.49 9.74 11.95
CA ARG A 146 -6.41 10.02 10.84
C ARG A 146 -5.87 11.11 9.91
N ASP A 147 -4.95 11.94 10.40
CA ASP A 147 -4.32 12.99 9.62
C ASP A 147 -3.49 12.45 8.45
N ILE A 148 -3.39 13.28 7.41
CA ILE A 148 -2.61 12.98 6.23
C ILE A 148 -1.15 13.28 6.53
N HIS A 149 -0.35 12.24 6.71
CA HIS A 149 1.08 12.38 6.95
C HIS A 149 1.83 12.64 5.61
N PRO A 150 2.85 13.53 5.54
CA PRO A 150 3.63 13.79 4.32
C PRO A 150 4.17 12.53 3.63
N SER A 151 4.67 11.55 4.39
CA SER A 151 5.07 10.23 3.87
C SER A 151 4.05 9.51 2.98
N HIS A 152 2.75 9.86 3.01
CA HIS A 152 1.70 9.31 2.15
C HIS A 152 1.87 9.67 0.66
N TYR A 153 2.61 10.74 0.34
CA TYR A 153 2.80 11.21 -1.04
C TYR A 153 3.23 10.09 -2.00
N GLY A 154 2.47 9.90 -3.08
CA GLY A 154 2.73 8.86 -4.09
C GLY A 154 2.44 7.43 -3.62
N ARG A 155 1.88 7.23 -2.43
CA ARG A 155 1.71 5.92 -1.78
C ARG A 155 0.27 5.67 -1.35
N ILE A 156 -0.31 6.59 -0.57
CA ILE A 156 -1.69 6.56 -0.12
C ILE A 156 -2.36 7.84 -0.62
N CYS A 157 -3.54 7.70 -1.22
CA CYS A 157 -4.28 8.85 -1.71
C CYS A 157 -4.72 9.75 -0.55
N PRO A 158 -4.44 11.06 -0.59
CA PRO A 158 -4.87 11.99 0.46
C PRO A 158 -6.37 12.33 0.38
N ILE A 159 -6.99 12.13 -0.79
CA ILE A 159 -8.40 12.49 -1.04
C ILE A 159 -9.33 11.29 -0.81
N ASP A 160 -8.93 10.10 -1.23
CA ASP A 160 -9.82 8.94 -1.29
C ASP A 160 -9.82 8.16 0.03
N THR A 161 -10.74 8.55 0.91
CA THR A 161 -10.97 7.94 2.23
C THR A 161 -12.46 7.68 2.45
N SER A 162 -12.81 6.77 3.34
CA SER A 162 -14.21 6.66 3.81
C SER A 162 -14.67 7.91 4.56
N GLU A 163 -15.96 8.20 4.50
CA GLU A 163 -16.60 9.25 5.30
C GLU A 163 -17.01 8.74 6.70
N GLY A 164 -17.35 9.67 7.60
CA GLY A 164 -17.84 9.36 8.95
C GLY A 164 -16.77 8.83 9.89
N ILE A 165 -17.12 7.85 10.73
CA ILE A 165 -16.26 7.39 11.84
C ILE A 165 -14.94 6.74 11.37
N ASN A 166 -14.86 6.34 10.11
CA ASN A 166 -13.70 5.65 9.54
C ASN A 166 -12.77 6.58 8.73
N VAL A 167 -13.04 7.89 8.71
CA VAL A 167 -12.20 8.88 8.00
C VAL A 167 -10.72 8.78 8.44
N GLY A 168 -9.83 8.70 7.46
CA GLY A 168 -8.38 8.53 7.67
C GLY A 168 -7.94 7.13 8.11
N LEU A 169 -8.88 6.23 8.44
CA LEU A 169 -8.58 4.84 8.82
C LEU A 169 -8.71 3.86 7.66
N ILE A 170 -9.48 4.24 6.65
CA ILE A 170 -9.66 3.49 5.42
C ILE A 170 -9.34 4.43 4.27
N GLY A 171 -8.39 4.04 3.43
CA GLY A 171 -8.00 4.82 2.26
C GLY A 171 -7.66 3.94 1.07
N SER A 172 -7.28 4.56 -0.03
CA SER A 172 -6.89 3.86 -1.25
C SER A 172 -5.41 4.05 -1.56
N LEU A 173 -4.79 3.03 -2.13
CA LEU A 173 -3.45 3.14 -2.71
C LEU A 173 -3.43 4.18 -3.83
N ALA A 174 -2.34 4.96 -3.91
CA ALA A 174 -2.09 5.79 -5.09
C ALA A 174 -1.89 4.92 -6.35
N ILE A 175 -2.07 5.49 -7.55
CA ILE A 175 -2.08 4.72 -8.82
C ILE A 175 -0.82 3.84 -8.96
N HIS A 176 0.36 4.43 -8.77
CA HIS A 176 1.63 3.76 -9.01
C HIS A 176 2.29 3.18 -7.73
N ALA A 177 1.59 3.26 -6.59
CA ALA A 177 2.08 2.69 -5.35
C ALA A 177 2.17 1.16 -5.47
N ARG A 178 3.29 0.60 -5.01
CA ARG A 178 3.49 -0.84 -4.92
C ARG A 178 3.92 -1.28 -3.53
N MET A 179 3.66 -2.54 -3.21
CA MET A 179 4.17 -3.18 -2.01
C MET A 179 5.59 -3.71 -2.28
N GLY A 180 6.56 -3.26 -1.50
CA GLY A 180 7.92 -3.82 -1.51
C GLY A 180 8.01 -5.14 -0.73
N HIS A 181 9.18 -5.78 -0.78
CA HIS A 181 9.45 -7.10 -0.18
C HIS A 181 9.05 -7.23 1.30
N TRP A 182 9.20 -6.16 2.08
CA TRP A 182 8.93 -6.15 3.53
C TRP A 182 7.56 -5.55 3.87
N GLY A 183 6.66 -5.44 2.90
CA GLY A 183 5.35 -4.80 3.09
C GLY A 183 5.40 -3.27 3.22
N SER A 184 6.53 -2.64 2.87
CA SER A 184 6.65 -1.18 2.80
C SER A 184 6.04 -0.64 1.50
N LEU A 185 5.34 0.48 1.55
CA LEU A 185 4.85 1.14 0.34
C LEU A 185 5.95 1.89 -0.40
N GLU A 186 6.14 1.54 -1.66
CA GLU A 186 7.10 2.19 -2.55
C GLU A 186 6.37 3.00 -3.62
N SER A 187 6.97 4.13 -4.01
CA SER A 187 6.50 4.95 -5.12
C SER A 187 7.62 5.10 -6.16
N PRO A 188 7.32 5.05 -7.47
CA PRO A 188 8.32 5.20 -8.51
C PRO A 188 8.71 6.65 -8.79
N PHE A 189 9.97 6.89 -9.10
CA PHE A 189 10.51 8.19 -9.52
C PHE A 189 11.53 7.97 -10.65
N TYR A 190 11.71 8.97 -11.52
CA TYR A 190 12.80 8.97 -12.49
C TYR A 190 14.06 9.55 -11.87
N GLU A 191 15.18 8.85 -12.06
CA GLU A 191 16.50 9.34 -11.71
C GLU A 191 16.94 10.45 -12.67
N ILE A 192 17.36 11.60 -12.13
CA ILE A 192 17.97 12.67 -12.91
C ILE A 192 19.47 12.44 -12.85
N SER A 193 20.08 12.14 -14.00
CA SER A 193 21.52 11.97 -14.11
C SER A 193 22.04 12.81 -15.26
N GLU A 194 23.13 13.55 -15.05
CA GLU A 194 23.74 14.42 -16.07
C GLU A 194 24.29 13.66 -17.29
N ARG A 195 24.53 12.34 -17.16
CA ARG A 195 25.32 11.57 -18.13
C ARG A 195 24.59 10.38 -18.76
N SER A 196 23.36 10.06 -18.37
CA SER A 196 22.67 8.90 -18.96
C SER A 196 21.63 9.33 -19.99
N THR A 197 21.76 8.77 -21.19
CA THR A 197 20.79 8.82 -22.29
C THR A 197 19.52 8.00 -22.01
N GLY A 198 19.32 7.49 -20.78
CA GLY A 198 18.26 6.56 -20.42
C GLY A 198 17.48 6.94 -19.17
N LEU A 199 16.15 6.86 -19.24
CA LEU A 199 15.28 7.03 -18.08
C LEU A 199 15.40 5.81 -17.17
N ARG A 200 15.96 5.99 -15.96
CA ARG A 200 15.99 4.95 -14.93
C ARG A 200 14.87 5.18 -13.92
N LEU A 201 14.00 4.18 -13.79
CA LEU A 201 12.91 4.17 -12.81
C LEU A 201 13.40 3.59 -11.49
N LEU A 202 13.27 4.35 -10.40
CA LEU A 202 13.63 3.94 -9.05
C LEU A 202 12.41 3.95 -8.16
N TYR A 203 12.20 2.88 -7.41
CA TYR A 203 11.13 2.80 -6.41
C TYR A 203 11.68 3.09 -5.02
N LEU A 204 11.09 4.07 -4.36
CA LEU A 204 11.53 4.53 -3.07
C LEU A 204 10.53 4.20 -1.97
N SER A 205 11.04 3.54 -0.92
CA SER A 205 10.32 3.39 0.35
C SER A 205 10.31 4.70 1.15
N PRO A 206 9.38 4.89 2.10
CA PRO A 206 9.17 6.16 2.77
C PRO A 206 10.39 6.63 3.57
N GLY A 207 11.20 5.70 4.09
CA GLY A 207 12.44 6.03 4.79
C GLY A 207 13.66 6.17 3.87
N ARG A 208 13.59 5.74 2.60
CA ARG A 208 14.65 6.02 1.61
C ARG A 208 14.43 7.37 0.94
N ASP A 209 13.17 7.80 0.79
CA ASP A 209 12.85 9.07 0.12
C ASP A 209 13.36 10.31 0.87
N GLU A 210 13.50 10.24 2.19
CA GLU A 210 14.03 11.34 3.02
C GLU A 210 15.47 11.74 2.67
N TYR A 211 16.23 10.86 2.01
CA TYR A 211 17.62 11.13 1.59
C TYR A 211 17.72 11.79 0.20
N TYR A 212 16.62 11.85 -0.56
CA TYR A 212 16.61 12.40 -1.91
C TYR A 212 15.82 13.70 -1.97
N MET A 213 16.27 14.63 -2.81
CA MET A 213 15.49 15.81 -3.19
C MET A 213 14.62 15.44 -4.38
N LEU A 214 13.31 15.38 -4.15
CA LEU A 214 12.32 14.93 -5.13
C LEU A 214 11.63 16.12 -5.77
N ALA A 215 11.81 16.35 -7.06
CA ALA A 215 11.03 17.34 -7.77
C ALA A 215 9.53 16.97 -7.79
N ALA A 216 8.70 17.92 -7.35
CA ALA A 216 7.26 17.77 -7.25
C ALA A 216 6.58 18.83 -8.13
N GLY A 217 5.95 18.43 -9.23
CA GLY A 217 5.28 19.38 -10.12
C GLY A 217 4.91 18.78 -11.47
N ASN A 218 3.81 19.30 -12.05
CA ASN A 218 3.24 18.80 -13.30
C ASN A 218 4.12 19.13 -14.53
N SER A 219 4.80 20.28 -14.53
CA SER A 219 5.66 20.74 -15.63
C SER A 219 6.83 19.80 -15.92
N LEU A 220 7.34 19.11 -14.89
CA LEU A 220 8.54 18.26 -14.97
C LEU A 220 8.28 16.83 -15.44
N ALA A 221 7.01 16.41 -15.51
CA ALA A 221 6.62 15.07 -15.96
C ALA A 221 6.46 14.98 -17.50
N LEU A 222 6.43 16.11 -18.20
CA LEU A 222 6.00 16.19 -19.60
C LEU A 222 7.15 16.21 -20.63
N ASN A 223 8.35 16.71 -20.30
CA ASN A 223 9.44 16.84 -21.28
C ASN A 223 10.80 16.41 -20.71
N GLN A 224 11.63 15.78 -21.54
CA GLN A 224 13.02 15.37 -21.21
C GLN A 224 14.04 16.48 -21.45
N ASP A 225 13.78 17.33 -22.46
CA ASP A 225 14.73 18.33 -22.97
C ASP A 225 14.58 19.71 -22.34
N ILE A 226 13.68 19.82 -21.38
CA ILE A 226 13.29 21.10 -20.81
C ILE A 226 14.04 21.33 -19.50
N GLN A 227 15.10 22.16 -19.59
CA GLN A 227 15.61 22.95 -18.47
C GLN A 227 14.68 24.14 -18.21
N GLU A 228 13.38 23.92 -17.99
CA GLU A 228 12.50 25.03 -17.61
C GLU A 228 12.57 25.19 -16.10
N GLU A 229 13.14 26.33 -15.70
CA GLU A 229 13.27 26.90 -14.36
C GLU A 229 14.63 26.65 -13.67
N GLN A 230 15.31 27.76 -13.33
CA GLN A 230 16.47 27.73 -12.43
C GLN A 230 16.12 27.12 -11.07
N VAL A 231 14.85 27.19 -10.67
CA VAL A 231 14.37 26.77 -9.36
C VAL A 231 13.05 26.03 -9.50
N VAL A 232 12.95 24.83 -8.91
CA VAL A 232 11.75 23.99 -8.96
C VAL A 232 11.23 23.68 -7.56
N PRO A 233 9.92 23.48 -7.42
CA PRO A 233 9.35 22.92 -6.19
C PRO A 233 9.83 21.47 -6.02
N ALA A 234 10.40 21.19 -4.85
CA ALA A 234 10.89 19.88 -4.49
C ALA A 234 10.52 19.53 -3.06
N ARG A 235 10.42 18.23 -2.80
CA ARG A 235 10.24 17.68 -1.47
C ARG A 235 11.58 17.17 -0.94
N TYR A 236 11.90 17.55 0.29
CA TYR A 236 13.06 17.02 1.01
C TYR A 236 12.71 16.86 2.49
N ARG A 237 13.03 15.70 3.07
CA ARG A 237 12.75 15.38 4.49
C ARG A 237 11.33 15.75 4.96
N GLN A 238 10.34 15.42 4.13
CA GLN A 238 8.90 15.66 4.38
C GLN A 238 8.43 17.11 4.25
N GLU A 239 9.32 18.05 3.91
CA GLU A 239 8.97 19.45 3.65
C GLU A 239 8.97 19.76 2.16
N PHE A 240 8.15 20.74 1.76
CA PHE A 240 8.14 21.28 0.41
C PHE A 240 8.97 22.56 0.37
N LEU A 241 9.97 22.59 -0.51
CA LEU A 241 10.96 23.63 -0.65
C LEU A 241 11.08 24.02 -2.13
N THR A 242 11.63 25.20 -2.39
CA THR A 242 11.97 25.65 -3.75
C THR A 242 13.49 25.59 -3.89
N ILE A 243 14.00 24.70 -4.74
CA ILE A 243 15.45 24.41 -4.86
C ILE A 243 15.92 24.53 -6.30
N ALA A 244 17.20 24.80 -6.50
CA ALA A 244 17.79 24.83 -7.82
C ALA A 244 17.70 23.46 -8.52
N TRP A 245 17.41 23.44 -9.83
CA TRP A 245 17.25 22.21 -10.61
C TRP A 245 18.45 21.25 -10.48
N GLU A 246 19.66 21.80 -10.47
CA GLU A 246 20.93 21.07 -10.33
C GLU A 246 21.02 20.25 -9.03
N ARG A 247 20.26 20.62 -7.99
CA ARG A 247 20.23 19.91 -6.71
C ARG A 247 19.18 18.80 -6.67
N VAL A 248 18.29 18.71 -7.65
CA VAL A 248 17.24 17.69 -7.68
C VAL A 248 17.85 16.34 -8.04
N HIS A 249 17.56 15.32 -7.24
CA HIS A 249 18.06 13.97 -7.52
C HIS A 249 17.08 13.17 -8.37
N LEU A 250 15.78 13.29 -8.08
CA LEU A 250 14.74 12.47 -8.71
C LEU A 250 13.53 13.34 -9.08
N ARG A 251 12.78 12.95 -10.10
CA ARG A 251 11.52 13.59 -10.49
C ARG A 251 10.34 12.63 -10.49
N SER A 252 9.14 13.17 -10.29
CA SER A 252 7.89 12.43 -10.36
C SER A 252 7.64 11.88 -11.77
N ILE A 253 6.97 10.73 -11.87
CA ILE A 253 6.69 10.08 -13.15
C ILE A 253 5.42 10.59 -13.81
N PHE A 254 4.50 11.13 -13.01
CA PHE A 254 3.18 11.54 -13.46
C PHE A 254 2.63 12.67 -12.56
N PRO A 255 1.95 13.68 -13.12
CA PRO A 255 1.30 14.75 -12.37
C PRO A 255 0.41 14.26 -11.22
N PHE A 256 -0.44 13.26 -11.48
CA PHE A 256 -1.40 12.72 -10.51
C PHE A 256 -0.87 11.50 -9.72
N GLN A 257 0.46 11.33 -9.63
CA GLN A 257 1.08 10.17 -9.00
C GLN A 257 0.64 9.94 -7.55
N TYR A 258 0.23 10.98 -6.83
CA TYR A 258 -0.20 10.92 -5.43
C TYR A 258 -1.70 10.63 -5.25
N PHE A 259 -2.51 10.59 -6.30
CA PHE A 259 -3.93 10.24 -6.21
C PHE A 259 -4.20 8.75 -6.44
N SER A 260 -5.34 8.27 -5.92
CA SER A 260 -5.87 6.93 -6.25
C SER A 260 -6.53 6.95 -7.62
N ILE A 261 -6.87 5.77 -8.13
CA ILE A 261 -7.60 5.65 -9.39
C ILE A 261 -8.95 6.38 -9.36
N GLY A 262 -9.68 6.36 -8.24
CA GLY A 262 -10.97 7.04 -8.11
C GLY A 262 -10.86 8.56 -8.23
N ALA A 263 -9.93 9.17 -7.49
CA ALA A 263 -9.69 10.61 -7.57
C ALA A 263 -9.11 11.01 -8.94
N SER A 264 -8.28 10.18 -9.54
CA SER A 264 -7.61 10.50 -10.81
C SER A 264 -8.52 10.45 -12.04
N LEU A 265 -9.74 9.94 -11.91
CA LEU A 265 -10.76 9.97 -12.97
C LEU A 265 -11.60 11.26 -12.96
N ILE A 266 -11.40 12.15 -11.97
CA ILE A 266 -12.08 13.44 -11.90
C ILE A 266 -11.34 14.41 -12.83
N PRO A 267 -11.94 14.88 -13.94
CA PRO A 267 -11.34 15.91 -14.76
C PRO A 267 -11.28 17.23 -13.99
N PHE A 268 -10.23 18.02 -14.22
CA PHE A 268 -10.04 19.33 -13.59
C PHE A 268 -10.01 19.27 -12.05
N ILE A 269 -9.48 18.19 -11.48
CA ILE A 269 -9.40 18.01 -10.02
C ILE A 269 -8.62 19.13 -9.33
N GLU A 270 -7.65 19.74 -10.01
CA GLU A 270 -6.88 20.90 -9.57
C GLU A 270 -7.74 22.15 -9.30
N HIS A 271 -8.91 22.23 -9.92
CA HIS A 271 -9.88 23.32 -9.73
C HIS A 271 -10.97 22.99 -8.70
N ASN A 272 -10.90 21.81 -8.08
CA ASN A 272 -11.85 21.37 -7.06
C ASN A 272 -11.24 21.45 -5.66
N ASP A 273 -12.05 21.80 -4.67
CA ASP A 273 -11.65 21.64 -3.28
C ASP A 273 -11.55 20.15 -2.90
N ALA A 274 -10.72 19.84 -1.91
CA ALA A 274 -10.42 18.46 -1.53
C ALA A 274 -11.66 17.69 -1.02
N ASN A 275 -12.61 18.38 -0.38
CA ASN A 275 -13.81 17.73 0.16
C ASN A 275 -14.77 17.34 -0.96
N ARG A 276 -14.94 18.19 -1.99
CA ARG A 276 -15.72 17.87 -3.19
C ARG A 276 -15.07 16.76 -4.00
N ALA A 277 -13.75 16.76 -4.11
CA ALA A 277 -13.02 15.68 -4.78
C ALA A 277 -13.19 14.34 -4.03
N LEU A 278 -13.15 14.35 -2.70
CA LEU A 278 -13.46 13.20 -1.84
C LEU A 278 -14.87 12.67 -2.12
N MET A 279 -15.88 13.55 -2.01
CA MET A 279 -17.27 13.17 -2.25
C MET A 279 -17.46 12.63 -3.68
N SER A 280 -16.83 13.25 -4.67
CA SER A 280 -16.90 12.83 -6.08
C SER A 280 -16.27 11.44 -6.29
N SER A 281 -15.11 11.17 -5.70
CA SER A 281 -14.48 9.83 -5.74
C SER A 281 -15.38 8.77 -5.09
N ASN A 282 -16.05 9.12 -3.99
CA ASN A 282 -16.98 8.24 -3.29
C ASN A 282 -18.26 7.98 -4.10
N MET A 283 -18.84 9.02 -4.68
CA MET A 283 -20.07 8.95 -5.48
C MET A 283 -19.86 8.18 -6.79
N GLN A 284 -18.69 8.31 -7.44
CA GLN A 284 -18.36 7.54 -8.64
C GLN A 284 -18.45 6.02 -8.40
N ARG A 285 -18.18 5.55 -7.18
CA ARG A 285 -18.27 4.12 -6.84
C ARG A 285 -19.70 3.61 -6.64
N GLN A 286 -20.65 4.51 -6.49
CA GLN A 286 -22.06 4.21 -6.32
C GLN A 286 -22.82 4.27 -7.65
N ALA A 287 -22.18 4.75 -8.73
CA ALA A 287 -22.79 4.85 -10.04
C ALA A 287 -23.12 3.45 -10.59
N VAL A 288 -24.39 3.24 -10.95
CA VAL A 288 -24.85 1.97 -11.54
C VAL A 288 -24.67 2.02 -13.07
N PRO A 289 -24.12 0.96 -13.70
CA PRO A 289 -23.99 0.90 -15.15
C PRO A 289 -25.33 1.04 -15.88
N LEU A 290 -25.36 1.85 -16.94
CA LEU A 290 -26.53 2.01 -17.80
C LEU A 290 -26.67 0.82 -18.75
N SER A 291 -27.91 0.56 -19.21
CA SER A 291 -28.21 -0.46 -20.25
C SER A 291 -27.41 -0.22 -21.54
N ARG A 292 -27.29 1.05 -21.94
CA ARG A 292 -26.41 1.48 -23.04
C ARG A 292 -25.30 2.33 -22.45
N SER A 293 -24.07 1.83 -22.50
CA SER A 293 -22.90 2.58 -22.03
C SER A 293 -22.57 3.71 -23.01
N GLU A 294 -22.26 4.88 -22.45
CA GLU A 294 -21.79 6.05 -23.20
C GLU A 294 -20.36 6.37 -22.74
N LYS A 295 -19.53 6.82 -23.68
CA LYS A 295 -18.18 7.29 -23.34
C LYS A 295 -18.26 8.67 -22.70
N CYS A 296 -17.39 8.94 -21.74
CA CYS A 296 -17.22 10.29 -21.22
C CYS A 296 -16.82 11.23 -22.36
N ILE A 297 -17.48 12.39 -22.46
CA ILE A 297 -17.11 13.43 -23.42
C ILE A 297 -15.82 14.12 -22.96
N VAL A 298 -15.70 14.34 -21.65
CA VAL A 298 -14.52 14.88 -20.98
C VAL A 298 -14.00 13.81 -20.02
N GLY A 299 -12.75 13.40 -20.20
CA GLY A 299 -12.08 12.39 -19.39
C GLY A 299 -10.61 12.73 -19.15
N THR A 300 -9.96 11.88 -18.37
CA THR A 300 -8.58 12.03 -17.89
C THR A 300 -7.59 11.16 -18.68
N GLY A 301 -8.09 10.20 -19.46
CA GLY A 301 -7.29 9.24 -20.23
C GLY A 301 -7.03 7.93 -19.48
N LEU A 302 -7.36 7.85 -18.19
CA LEU A 302 -7.20 6.65 -17.36
C LEU A 302 -8.38 5.67 -17.47
N GLU A 303 -9.50 6.10 -18.07
CA GLU A 303 -10.76 5.34 -18.14
C GLU A 303 -10.56 4.00 -18.84
N ARG A 304 -9.80 4.00 -19.95
CA ARG A 304 -9.52 2.80 -20.73
C ARG A 304 -8.71 1.80 -19.92
N GLN A 305 -7.69 2.26 -19.20
CA GLN A 305 -6.84 1.40 -18.38
C GLN A 305 -7.65 0.83 -17.21
N ALA A 306 -8.46 1.66 -16.54
CA ALA A 306 -9.36 1.21 -15.48
C ALA A 306 -10.37 0.16 -16.00
N ALA A 307 -10.95 0.35 -17.18
CA ALA A 307 -11.88 -0.63 -17.75
C ALA A 307 -11.19 -1.99 -18.04
N LEU A 308 -9.95 -1.98 -18.52
CA LEU A 308 -9.17 -3.19 -18.77
C LEU A 308 -8.76 -3.89 -17.46
N ASP A 309 -8.21 -3.14 -16.50
CA ASP A 309 -7.70 -3.69 -15.24
C ASP A 309 -8.80 -4.22 -14.32
N SER A 310 -10.05 -3.77 -14.51
CA SER A 310 -11.19 -4.28 -13.76
C SER A 310 -11.55 -5.72 -14.12
N GLY A 311 -11.11 -6.21 -15.29
CA GLY A 311 -11.53 -7.48 -15.86
C GLY A 311 -12.97 -7.50 -16.38
N ALA A 312 -13.70 -6.38 -16.33
CA ALA A 312 -15.07 -6.27 -16.86
C ALA A 312 -15.10 -6.27 -18.40
N CYS A 313 -14.03 -5.78 -19.05
CA CYS A 313 -13.89 -5.87 -20.50
C CYS A 313 -13.37 -7.24 -20.92
N SER A 314 -14.24 -8.09 -21.47
CA SER A 314 -13.76 -9.21 -22.30
C SER A 314 -13.20 -8.66 -23.61
N SER A 315 -12.04 -9.15 -24.04
CA SER A 315 -11.26 -8.68 -25.20
C SER A 315 -11.96 -8.83 -26.58
N ARG A 316 -13.27 -9.10 -26.63
CA ARG A 316 -13.99 -9.50 -27.86
C ARG A 316 -14.91 -8.47 -28.47
N THR A 317 -15.11 -7.29 -27.89
CA THR A 317 -16.07 -6.30 -28.41
C THR A 317 -15.45 -5.01 -28.97
N TRP A 318 -14.14 -4.82 -28.88
CA TRP A 318 -13.46 -3.59 -29.35
C TRP A 318 -12.89 -3.68 -30.78
N GLY A 319 -13.34 -4.66 -31.57
CA GLY A 319 -12.86 -4.92 -32.93
C GLY A 319 -13.73 -4.37 -34.07
N LYS A 320 -14.82 -3.63 -33.81
CA LYS A 320 -15.73 -3.18 -34.89
C LYS A 320 -16.00 -1.68 -35.02
N ASP A 321 -15.66 -0.85 -34.03
CA ASP A 321 -15.99 0.58 -34.09
C ASP A 321 -14.78 1.50 -34.38
N ARG A 322 -13.69 0.94 -34.93
CA ARG A 322 -12.63 1.73 -35.59
C ARG A 322 -12.75 1.60 -37.11
N LEU A 323 -13.85 2.10 -37.66
CA LEU A 323 -13.94 2.56 -39.04
C LEU A 323 -15.08 3.56 -39.07
N TYR A 324 -14.79 4.74 -39.62
CA TYR A 324 -15.69 5.89 -39.79
C TYR A 324 -15.89 6.78 -38.55
N ARG A 325 -15.07 7.82 -38.44
CA ARG A 325 -15.44 9.17 -38.91
C ARG A 325 -14.25 10.12 -38.78
N TYR A 326 -14.15 10.95 -39.81
CA TYR A 326 -13.18 12.03 -40.06
C TYR A 326 -13.09 13.02 -38.90
#